data_AF-A0A7W0LUR0-F1
#
_entry.id   AF-A0A7W0LUR0-F1
#
_cell.length_a   1.000
_cell.length_b   1.000
_cell.length_c   1.000
_cell.angle_alpha   90.00
_cell.angle_beta   90.00
_cell.angle_gamma   90.00
#
_symmetry.space_group_name_H-M   'P 1'
#
loop_
_entity.id
_entity.type
_entity.pdbx_description
1 polymer ?
#
loop_
_entity_poly.entity_id
_entity_poly.type
_entity_poly.pdbx_seq_one_letter_code
_entity_poly.pdbx_strand_id
1 'polypeptide(L)'
;MPAFRRQLAAAALAAALLAACDGGPAPGPPEKLSQEDSNALTSARESLDAAIKTEARLSDSPQAARKLRGEVQAIVSEGAFETTKLDQFGLAALGRLATVVPSLAEVDSDGVPVALDVEATRAFLRFAERDPARALLVPAEQAVGAIERTVERSEAGPETRILPEDQTASLDLSVADYLREAEDDTQPIWKALSGRLRVLRAGL
;
A
#
# COMPACT_ATOMS: atom_id res chain seq x y z
N MET A 1 -62.33 -35.89 20.51
CA MET A 1 -61.89 -34.83 19.59
C MET A 1 -60.52 -35.20 19.04
N PRO A 2 -60.41 -35.81 17.85
CA PRO A 2 -59.14 -36.13 17.23
C PRO A 2 -58.89 -35.45 15.87
N ALA A 3 -57.59 -35.33 15.58
CA ALA A 3 -56.94 -35.23 14.27
C ALA A 3 -57.06 -33.92 13.47
N PHE A 4 -55.92 -33.43 12.94
CA PHE A 4 -55.68 -33.08 11.53
C PHE A 4 -54.23 -32.51 11.43
N ARG A 5 -53.23 -33.34 11.08
CA ARG A 5 -52.66 -33.63 9.73
C ARG A 5 -51.51 -32.70 9.30
N ARG A 6 -50.35 -33.33 9.07
CA ARG A 6 -49.23 -32.89 8.21
C ARG A 6 -49.67 -32.85 6.72
N GLN A 7 -49.13 -31.91 5.94
CA GLN A 7 -48.90 -31.92 4.46
C GLN A 7 -48.18 -30.58 4.13
N LEU A 8 -46.89 -30.50 3.76
CA LEU A 8 -46.18 -30.76 2.47
C LEU A 8 -46.68 -29.98 1.24
N ALA A 9 -45.68 -29.45 0.50
CA ALA A 9 -45.65 -28.95 -0.90
C ALA A 9 -46.12 -27.50 -1.14
N ALA A 10 -45.32 -26.54 -1.64
CA ALA A 10 -44.52 -26.43 -2.89
C ALA A 10 -45.25 -25.59 -3.97
N ALA A 11 -44.46 -24.81 -4.71
CA ALA A 11 -44.79 -24.03 -5.92
C ALA A 11 -45.65 -22.76 -5.70
N ALA A 12 -45.49 -21.64 -6.41
CA ALA A 12 -44.57 -21.14 -7.42
C ALA A 12 -44.90 -19.65 -7.65
N LEU A 13 -43.98 -18.87 -8.24
CA LEU A 13 -44.18 -17.91 -9.36
C LEU A 13 -42.95 -16.97 -9.38
N ALA A 14 -41.98 -17.16 -10.27
CA ALA A 14 -42.00 -16.77 -11.69
C ALA A 14 -42.02 -15.24 -11.89
N ALA A 15 -40.84 -14.67 -12.06
CA ALA A 15 -40.62 -13.41 -12.77
C ALA A 15 -39.41 -13.61 -13.70
N ALA A 16 -39.67 -14.28 -14.81
CA ALA A 16 -38.84 -14.21 -16.00
C ALA A 16 -39.64 -13.47 -17.08
N LEU A 17 -38.90 -12.68 -17.87
CA LEU A 17 -39.27 -12.06 -19.14
C LEU A 17 -39.87 -10.66 -19.05
N LEU A 18 -38.98 -9.66 -19.13
CA LEU A 18 -38.98 -8.67 -20.23
C LEU A 18 -37.69 -7.83 -20.16
N ALA A 19 -36.63 -8.29 -20.82
CA ALA A 19 -35.63 -7.45 -21.48
C ALA A 19 -34.59 -8.35 -22.16
N ALA A 20 -34.99 -8.92 -23.30
CA ALA A 20 -34.03 -9.24 -24.35
C ALA A 20 -33.77 -7.93 -25.11
N CYS A 21 -32.65 -7.28 -24.83
CA CYS A 21 -31.91 -6.40 -25.72
C CYS A 21 -30.44 -6.47 -25.29
N ASP A 22 -29.57 -6.82 -26.23
CA ASP A 22 -28.12 -7.06 -26.13
C ASP A 22 -27.64 -8.25 -25.30
N GLY A 23 -27.53 -9.39 -26.00
CA GLY A 23 -26.69 -10.51 -25.62
C GLY A 23 -25.20 -10.17 -25.72
N GLY A 24 -24.72 -9.31 -24.82
CA GLY A 24 -23.31 -9.33 -24.42
C GLY A 24 -23.02 -10.63 -23.66
N PRO A 25 -21.80 -11.20 -23.77
CA PRO A 25 -21.41 -12.26 -22.85
C PRO A 25 -21.64 -11.77 -21.43
N ALA A 26 -22.23 -12.60 -20.57
CA ALA A 26 -22.26 -12.31 -19.13
C ALA A 26 -20.84 -11.88 -18.72
N PRO A 27 -20.67 -10.77 -17.99
CA PRO A 27 -19.33 -10.31 -17.63
C PRO A 27 -18.64 -11.49 -16.96
N GLY A 28 -17.51 -11.91 -17.55
CA GLY A 28 -16.66 -12.94 -16.96
C GLY A 28 -16.29 -12.52 -15.54
N PRO A 29 -15.80 -13.45 -14.70
CA PRO A 29 -15.22 -13.06 -13.42
C PRO A 29 -14.20 -11.93 -13.67
N PRO A 30 -14.17 -10.90 -12.81
CA PRO A 30 -13.28 -9.76 -13.02
C PRO A 30 -11.85 -10.26 -13.19
N GLU A 31 -11.13 -9.62 -14.10
CA GLU A 31 -9.73 -9.90 -14.33
C GLU A 31 -8.94 -9.78 -13.02
N LYS A 32 -7.95 -10.63 -12.83
CA LYS A 32 -7.13 -10.65 -11.62
C LYS A 32 -5.71 -10.31 -11.99
N LEU A 33 -5.07 -9.46 -11.18
CA LEU A 33 -3.65 -9.23 -11.30
C LEU A 33 -2.87 -10.54 -11.09
N SER A 34 -1.66 -10.58 -11.66
CA SER A 34 -0.71 -11.62 -11.30
C SER A 34 -0.40 -11.54 -9.80
N GLN A 35 0.03 -12.66 -9.19
CA GLN A 35 0.43 -12.64 -7.78
C GLN A 35 1.63 -11.72 -7.55
N GLU A 36 2.57 -11.67 -8.50
CA GLU A 36 3.74 -10.79 -8.45
C GLU A 36 3.33 -9.31 -8.43
N ASP A 37 2.43 -8.89 -9.33
CA ASP A 37 1.95 -7.52 -9.37
C ASP A 37 1.11 -7.16 -8.15
N SER A 38 0.30 -8.11 -7.67
CA SER A 38 -0.50 -7.92 -6.45
C SER A 38 0.40 -7.71 -5.23
N ASN A 39 1.44 -8.54 -5.07
CA ASN A 39 2.42 -8.38 -4.00
C ASN A 39 3.19 -7.06 -4.12
N ALA A 40 3.54 -6.65 -5.34
CA ALA A 40 4.21 -5.37 -5.58
C ALA A 40 3.31 -4.17 -5.18
N LEU A 41 2.01 -4.21 -5.48
CA LEU A 41 1.05 -3.19 -5.05
C LEU A 41 0.85 -3.18 -3.53
N THR A 42 0.77 -4.35 -2.90
CA THR A 42 0.66 -4.48 -1.44
C THR A 42 1.89 -3.88 -0.77
N SER A 43 3.09 -4.29 -1.17
CA SER A 43 4.35 -3.78 -0.62
C SER A 43 4.49 -2.26 -0.79
N ALA A 44 4.15 -1.73 -1.97
CA ALA A 44 4.16 -0.29 -2.21
C ALA A 44 3.16 0.46 -1.33
N ARG A 45 1.97 -0.12 -1.11
CA ARG A 45 0.95 0.44 -0.21
C ARG A 45 1.45 0.47 1.24
N GLU A 46 2.02 -0.62 1.71
CA GLU A 46 2.56 -0.70 3.07
C GLU A 46 3.68 0.31 3.31
N SER A 47 4.56 0.50 2.32
CA SER A 47 5.60 1.53 2.37
C SER A 47 5.02 2.94 2.44
N LEU A 48 3.99 3.23 1.63
CA LEU A 48 3.27 4.51 1.66
C LEU A 48 2.59 4.75 3.01
N ASP A 49 1.89 3.75 3.53
CA ASP A 49 1.21 3.81 4.82
C ASP A 49 2.20 3.99 5.99
N ALA A 50 3.37 3.36 5.91
CA ALA A 50 4.44 3.54 6.88
C ALA A 50 4.97 4.99 6.85
N ALA A 51 5.13 5.58 5.67
CA ALA A 51 5.49 6.99 5.52
C ALA A 51 4.40 7.91 6.11
N ILE A 52 3.12 7.67 5.81
CA ILE A 52 1.99 8.46 6.35
C ILE A 52 1.94 8.37 7.88
N LYS A 53 2.03 7.16 8.45
CA LYS A 53 2.04 6.96 9.91
C LYS A 53 3.23 7.65 10.58
N THR A 54 4.40 7.60 9.94
CA THR A 54 5.59 8.28 10.46
C THR A 54 5.44 9.79 10.40
N GLU A 55 4.87 10.33 9.32
CA GLU A 55 4.56 11.76 9.19
C GLU A 55 3.63 12.21 10.31
N ALA A 56 2.53 11.49 10.53
CA ALA A 56 1.59 11.80 11.60
C ALA A 56 2.28 11.80 12.98
N ARG A 57 3.19 10.86 13.23
CA ARG A 57 3.99 10.80 14.47
C ARG A 57 4.97 11.97 14.62
N LEU A 58 5.56 12.43 13.53
CA LEU A 58 6.43 13.62 13.54
C LEU A 58 5.61 14.91 13.78
N SER A 59 4.43 14.99 13.17
CA SER A 59 3.52 16.13 13.26
C SER A 59 2.76 16.22 14.59
N ASP A 60 2.65 15.11 15.33
CA ASP A 60 2.00 15.06 16.65
C ASP A 60 2.62 16.02 17.68
N SER A 61 3.96 16.03 17.79
CA SER A 61 4.63 16.99 18.68
C SER A 61 6.11 17.23 18.34
N PRO A 62 6.65 18.43 18.63
CA PRO A 62 8.09 18.71 18.48
C PRO A 62 8.99 17.81 19.33
N GLN A 63 8.47 17.24 20.42
CA GLN A 63 9.22 16.29 21.23
C GLN A 63 9.27 14.90 20.57
N ALA A 64 8.16 14.44 20.00
CA ALA A 64 8.12 13.19 19.25
C ALA A 64 9.07 13.26 18.04
N ALA A 65 9.05 14.37 17.29
CA ALA A 65 9.95 14.58 16.16
C ALA A 65 11.44 14.56 16.57
N ARG A 66 11.81 15.29 17.63
CA ARG A 66 13.18 15.28 18.16
C ARG A 66 13.62 13.91 18.63
N LYS A 67 12.75 13.19 19.34
CA LYS A 67 13.03 11.83 19.83
C LYS A 67 13.26 10.88 18.65
N LEU A 68 12.35 10.88 17.68
CA LEU A 68 12.44 10.00 16.52
C LEU A 68 13.65 10.31 15.64
N ARG A 69 13.93 11.59 15.37
CA ARG A 69 15.15 12.01 14.67
C ARG A 69 16.41 11.58 15.40
N GLY A 70 16.46 11.76 16.71
CA GLY A 70 17.61 11.35 17.54
C GLY A 70 17.83 9.84 17.52
N GLU A 71 16.75 9.05 17.56
CA GLU A 71 16.77 7.59 17.47
C GLU A 71 17.30 7.13 16.09
N VAL A 72 16.78 7.69 15.00
CA VAL A 72 17.28 7.41 13.64
C VAL A 72 18.75 7.83 13.51
N GLN A 73 19.14 8.99 14.01
CA GLN A 73 20.53 9.45 13.97
C GLN A 73 21.47 8.51 14.72
N ALA A 74 21.07 7.99 15.88
CA ALA A 74 21.85 7.03 16.64
C ALA A 74 22.01 5.71 15.88
N ILE A 75 20.91 5.15 15.34
CA ILE A 75 20.95 3.92 14.53
C ILE A 75 21.89 4.08 13.32
N VAL A 76 21.77 5.21 12.61
CA VAL A 76 22.59 5.49 11.42
C VAL A 76 24.07 5.66 11.77
N SER A 77 24.37 6.27 12.93
CA SER A 77 25.75 6.50 13.37
C SER A 77 26.41 5.23 13.92
N GLU A 78 25.62 4.28 14.43
CA GLU A 78 26.09 2.98 14.93
C GLU A 78 26.33 1.97 13.79
N GLY A 79 25.53 2.04 12.73
CA GLY A 79 25.66 1.12 11.60
C GLY A 79 26.78 1.51 10.66
N ALA A 80 27.70 0.58 10.39
CA ALA A 80 28.62 0.68 9.26
C ALA A 80 27.86 0.33 7.97
N PHE A 81 27.10 1.28 7.42
CA PHE A 81 26.41 1.12 6.13
C PHE A 81 27.44 1.23 4.98
N GLU A 82 28.31 0.23 4.88
CA GLU A 82 29.29 0.14 3.79
C GLU A 82 28.63 -0.28 2.48
N THR A 83 29.18 0.21 1.36
CA THR A 83 28.62 0.13 0.01
C THR A 83 28.63 -1.28 -0.61
N THR A 84 29.20 -2.30 0.04
CA THR A 84 29.52 -3.57 -0.63
C THR A 84 29.05 -4.84 0.07
N LYS A 85 28.70 -4.78 1.37
CA LYS A 85 27.99 -5.82 2.15
C LYS A 85 27.79 -5.30 3.57
N LEU A 86 26.55 -5.28 4.07
CA LEU A 86 26.29 -5.01 5.48
C LEU A 86 26.90 -6.14 6.31
N ASP A 87 27.74 -5.79 7.28
CA ASP A 87 28.16 -6.73 8.30
C ASP A 87 26.98 -7.07 9.23
N GLN A 88 27.18 -8.00 10.17
CA GLN A 88 26.12 -8.40 11.10
C GLN A 88 25.59 -7.21 11.94
N PHE A 89 26.42 -6.18 12.16
CA PHE A 89 26.05 -4.97 12.87
C PHE A 89 25.22 -4.02 12.00
N GLY A 90 25.57 -3.88 10.72
CA GLY A 90 24.82 -3.14 9.72
C GLY A 90 23.45 -3.75 9.47
N LEU A 91 23.34 -5.08 9.39
CA LEU A 91 22.06 -5.78 9.27
C LEU A 91 21.19 -5.59 10.52
N ALA A 92 21.77 -5.68 11.72
CA ALA A 92 21.03 -5.42 12.95
C ALA A 92 20.57 -3.95 13.06
N ALA A 93 21.42 -3.00 12.66
CA ALA A 93 21.06 -1.59 12.61
C ALA A 93 19.94 -1.34 11.58
N LEU A 94 19.99 -2.00 10.42
CA LEU A 94 18.95 -1.91 9.42
C LEU A 94 17.62 -2.52 9.91
N GLY A 95 17.66 -3.66 10.59
CA GLY A 95 16.46 -4.26 11.19
C GLY A 95 15.83 -3.36 12.27
N ARG A 96 16.64 -2.67 13.08
CA ARG A 96 16.15 -1.64 14.01
C ARG A 96 15.55 -0.46 13.25
N LEU A 97 16.21 0.04 12.21
CA LEU A 97 15.69 1.14 11.39
C LEU A 97 14.34 0.78 10.79
N ALA A 98 14.23 -0.42 10.20
CA ALA A 98 13.00 -0.93 9.61
C ALA A 98 11.86 -1.06 10.62
N THR A 99 12.16 -1.19 11.92
CA THR A 99 11.17 -1.18 12.99
C THR A 99 10.73 0.24 13.37
N VAL A 100 11.65 1.21 13.32
CA VAL A 100 11.43 2.59 13.82
C VAL A 100 10.84 3.49 12.74
N VAL A 101 11.42 3.47 11.54
CA VAL A 101 10.92 4.14 10.33
C VAL A 101 11.14 3.20 9.13
N PRO A 102 10.18 2.31 8.84
CA PRO A 102 10.30 1.31 7.77
C PRO A 102 10.68 1.91 6.42
N SER A 103 10.11 3.08 6.11
CA SER A 103 10.29 3.79 4.84
C SER A 103 11.69 4.36 4.60
N LEU A 104 12.66 4.14 5.51
CA LEU A 104 14.06 4.55 5.32
C LEU A 104 14.98 3.37 4.93
N ALA A 105 14.44 2.16 4.85
CA ALA A 105 15.16 0.98 4.41
C ALA A 105 14.72 0.59 2.99
N GLU A 106 15.69 0.22 2.16
CA GLU A 106 15.45 -0.48 0.91
C GLU A 106 15.15 -1.95 1.23
N VAL A 107 14.07 -2.47 0.66
CA VAL A 107 13.63 -3.86 0.83
C VAL A 107 13.78 -4.64 -0.48
N ASP A 108 14.02 -5.94 -0.38
CA ASP A 108 13.97 -6.85 -1.53
C ASP A 108 12.53 -7.27 -1.89
N SER A 109 12.40 -8.19 -2.84
CA SER A 109 11.11 -8.72 -3.30
C SER A 109 10.32 -9.45 -2.21
N ASP A 110 10.99 -9.92 -1.16
CA ASP A 110 10.38 -10.62 -0.04
C ASP A 110 10.10 -9.65 1.14
N GLY A 111 10.25 -8.35 0.93
CA GLY A 111 10.05 -7.31 1.95
C GLY A 111 11.17 -7.26 2.99
N VAL A 112 12.31 -7.92 2.75
CA VAL A 112 13.42 -7.97 3.70
C VAL A 112 14.30 -6.73 3.51
N PRO A 113 14.60 -5.97 4.57
CA PRO A 113 15.54 -4.85 4.49
C PRO A 113 16.94 -5.31 4.04
N VAL A 114 17.42 -4.75 2.93
CA VAL A 114 18.73 -5.10 2.33
C VAL A 114 19.74 -3.96 2.35
N ALA A 115 19.27 -2.71 2.35
CA ALA A 115 20.13 -1.53 2.38
C ALA A 115 19.44 -0.33 3.03
N LEU A 116 20.24 0.68 3.39
CA LEU A 116 19.77 1.97 3.85
C LEU A 116 19.40 2.83 2.63
N ASP A 117 18.20 3.38 2.58
CA ASP A 117 17.91 4.44 1.61
C ASP A 117 18.61 5.73 2.08
N VAL A 118 19.76 6.00 1.48
CA VAL A 118 20.63 7.13 1.84
C VAL A 118 19.96 8.47 1.56
N GLU A 119 19.17 8.56 0.49
CA GLU A 119 18.50 9.80 0.10
C GLU A 119 17.34 10.12 1.04
N ALA A 120 16.46 9.14 1.28
CA ALA A 120 15.36 9.25 2.22
C ALA A 120 15.87 9.53 3.63
N THR A 121 16.91 8.83 4.08
CA THR A 121 17.50 9.03 5.41
C THR A 121 18.08 10.43 5.57
N ARG A 122 18.77 10.94 4.54
CA ARG A 122 19.30 12.31 4.56
C ARG A 122 18.20 13.35 4.60
N ALA A 123 17.13 13.17 3.82
CA ALA A 123 15.97 14.05 3.84
C ALA A 123 15.30 14.03 5.23
N PHE A 124 15.11 12.84 5.80
CA PHE A 124 14.53 12.66 7.12
C PHE A 124 15.33 13.39 8.20
N LEU A 125 16.64 13.14 8.31
CA LEU A 125 17.50 13.77 9.32
C LEU A 125 17.57 15.29 9.19
N ARG A 126 17.35 15.82 7.99
CA ARG A 126 17.34 17.26 7.71
C ARG A 126 16.02 17.95 8.06
N PHE A 127 14.89 17.29 7.82
CA PHE A 127 13.58 17.94 7.84
C PHE A 127 12.63 17.43 8.94
N ALA A 128 12.89 16.28 9.57
CA ALA A 128 11.95 15.64 10.52
C ALA A 128 11.40 16.56 11.62
N GLU A 129 12.19 17.53 12.11
CA GLU A 129 11.77 18.47 13.16
C GLU A 129 11.07 19.74 12.66
N ARG A 130 11.18 20.06 11.37
CA ARG A 130 10.76 21.36 10.81
C ARG A 130 9.68 21.24 9.74
N ASP A 131 9.71 20.14 8.99
CA ASP A 131 8.84 19.88 7.84
C ASP A 131 8.68 18.35 7.70
N PRO A 132 7.78 17.73 8.50
CA PRO A 132 7.53 16.29 8.48
C PRO A 132 7.14 15.75 7.10
N ALA A 133 6.29 16.47 6.37
CA ALA A 133 5.90 16.12 5.01
C ALA A 133 7.13 16.04 4.09
N ARG A 134 8.05 17.01 4.16
CA ARG A 134 9.28 16.97 3.36
C ARG A 134 10.28 15.91 3.82
N ALA A 135 10.28 15.56 5.10
CA ALA A 135 11.16 14.51 5.66
C ALA A 135 10.89 13.13 5.05
N LEU A 136 9.65 12.88 4.61
CA LEU A 136 9.18 11.59 4.11
C LEU A 136 8.69 11.65 2.65
N LEU A 137 8.93 12.76 1.95
CA LEU A 137 8.55 12.91 0.56
C LEU A 137 9.26 11.91 -0.36
N VAL A 138 10.56 11.67 -0.16
CA VAL A 138 11.35 10.74 -0.97
C VAL A 138 10.78 9.31 -0.94
N PRO A 139 10.57 8.69 0.24
CA PRO A 139 10.00 7.35 0.25
C PRO A 139 8.54 7.30 -0.22
N ALA A 140 7.75 8.36 0.04
CA ALA A 140 6.40 8.44 -0.51
C ALA A 140 6.39 8.52 -2.05
N GLU A 141 7.32 9.26 -2.66
CA GLU A 141 7.51 9.34 -4.11
C GLU A 141 7.92 7.99 -4.71
N GLN A 142 8.81 7.26 -4.05
CA GLN A 142 9.23 5.92 -4.48
C GLN A 142 8.06 4.93 -4.43
N ALA A 143 7.28 4.93 -3.35
CA ALA A 143 6.10 4.09 -3.19
C ALA A 143 5.04 4.37 -4.27
N VAL A 144 4.70 5.65 -4.49
CA VAL A 144 3.76 6.04 -5.56
C VAL A 144 4.31 5.68 -6.94
N GLY A 145 5.61 5.87 -7.18
CA GLY A 145 6.24 5.44 -8.42
C GLY A 145 6.22 3.93 -8.63
N ALA A 146 6.28 3.12 -7.57
CA ALA A 146 6.12 1.68 -7.65
C ALA A 146 4.68 1.29 -8.01
N ILE A 147 3.68 1.95 -7.41
CA ILE A 147 2.26 1.79 -7.76
C ILE A 147 2.01 2.08 -9.24
N GLU A 148 2.47 3.25 -9.72
CA GLU A 148 2.34 3.65 -11.13
C GLU A 148 2.93 2.61 -12.06
N ARG A 149 4.19 2.21 -11.84
CA ARG A 149 4.88 1.21 -12.67
C ARG A 149 4.14 -0.12 -12.70
N THR A 150 3.64 -0.60 -11.57
CA THR A 150 2.95 -1.88 -11.49
C THR A 150 1.61 -1.84 -12.22
N VAL A 151 0.81 -0.77 -12.03
CA VAL A 151 -0.47 -0.59 -12.73
C VAL A 151 -0.27 -0.48 -14.24
N GLU A 152 0.69 0.34 -14.68
CA GLU A 152 0.99 0.51 -16.11
C GLU A 152 1.53 -0.77 -16.76
N ARG A 153 2.45 -1.48 -16.08
CA ARG A 153 3.04 -2.74 -16.58
C ARG A 153 2.03 -3.87 -16.68
N SER A 154 1.09 -3.94 -15.74
CA SER A 154 0.09 -5.01 -15.68
C SER A 154 -1.10 -4.79 -16.60
N GLU A 155 -1.19 -3.64 -17.28
CA GLU A 155 -2.35 -3.24 -18.11
C GLU A 155 -3.68 -3.37 -17.35
N ALA A 156 -3.65 -3.17 -16.02
CA ALA A 156 -4.80 -3.40 -15.17
C ALA A 156 -5.93 -2.41 -15.49
N GLY A 157 -7.14 -2.93 -15.69
CA GLY A 157 -8.35 -2.12 -15.77
C GLY A 157 -8.86 -1.69 -14.38
N PRO A 158 -9.86 -0.81 -14.34
CA PRO A 158 -10.39 -0.26 -13.08
C PRO A 158 -11.00 -1.35 -12.17
N GLU A 159 -11.62 -2.37 -12.76
CA GLU A 159 -12.26 -3.48 -12.06
C GLU A 159 -11.31 -4.67 -11.81
N THR A 160 -10.05 -4.58 -12.25
CA THR A 160 -9.08 -5.65 -12.04
C THR A 160 -8.85 -5.85 -10.55
N ARG A 161 -8.92 -7.09 -10.09
CA ARG A 161 -8.78 -7.46 -8.68
C ARG A 161 -7.31 -7.59 -8.29
N ILE A 162 -6.96 -7.00 -7.16
CA ILE A 162 -5.69 -7.22 -6.49
C ILE A 162 -5.83 -8.51 -5.65
N LEU A 163 -4.91 -9.45 -5.84
CA LEU A 163 -4.90 -10.68 -5.06
C LEU A 163 -4.34 -10.42 -3.67
N PRO A 164 -4.90 -11.02 -2.60
CA PRO A 164 -4.31 -10.92 -1.29
C PRO A 164 -2.98 -11.68 -1.24
N GLU A 165 -2.05 -11.19 -0.43
CA GLU A 165 -0.74 -11.79 -0.22
C GLU A 165 -0.87 -13.17 0.47
N ASP A 166 -1.71 -13.23 1.50
CA ASP A 166 -2.15 -14.47 2.13
C ASP A 166 -3.57 -14.77 1.64
N GLN A 167 -3.80 -15.93 1.03
CA GLN A 167 -5.13 -16.38 0.54
C GLN A 167 -6.23 -16.45 1.62
N THR A 168 -5.93 -16.02 2.85
CA THR A 168 -6.80 -15.92 4.02
C THR A 168 -7.39 -14.52 4.23
N ALA A 169 -6.83 -13.47 3.63
CA ALA A 169 -7.33 -12.10 3.74
C ALA A 169 -8.23 -11.74 2.56
N SER A 170 -9.52 -11.58 2.80
CA SER A 170 -10.50 -11.15 1.79
C SER A 170 -10.47 -9.62 1.62
N LEU A 171 -9.43 -9.09 0.99
CA LEU A 171 -9.51 -7.77 0.38
C LEU A 171 -9.64 -7.98 -1.13
N ASP A 172 -10.85 -8.31 -1.55
CA ASP A 172 -11.25 -8.29 -2.96
C ASP A 172 -11.38 -6.81 -3.36
N LEU A 173 -10.24 -6.12 -3.44
CA LEU A 173 -10.14 -4.70 -3.76
C LEU A 173 -9.87 -4.56 -5.26
N SER A 174 -10.61 -3.67 -5.93
CA SER A 174 -10.32 -3.31 -7.31
C SER A 174 -9.14 -2.35 -7.37
N VAL A 175 -8.41 -2.29 -8.49
CA VAL A 175 -7.35 -1.30 -8.70
C VAL A 175 -7.92 0.13 -8.58
N ALA A 176 -9.14 0.39 -9.04
CA ALA A 176 -9.77 1.70 -8.90
C ALA A 176 -10.06 2.10 -7.44
N ASP A 177 -10.47 1.16 -6.59
CA ASP A 177 -10.67 1.40 -5.15
C ASP A 177 -9.32 1.61 -4.45
N TYR A 178 -8.32 0.76 -4.76
CA TYR A 178 -6.96 0.89 -4.25
C TYR A 178 -6.35 2.27 -4.51
N LEU A 179 -6.43 2.75 -5.76
CA LEU A 179 -5.88 4.06 -6.12
C LEU A 179 -6.65 5.21 -5.48
N ARG A 180 -7.96 5.05 -5.25
CA ARG A 180 -8.78 6.05 -4.56
C ARG A 180 -8.39 6.16 -3.09
N GLU A 181 -8.21 5.03 -2.41
CA GLU A 181 -7.77 5.03 -1.01
C GLU A 181 -6.37 5.66 -0.87
N ALA A 182 -5.42 5.30 -1.75
CA ALA A 182 -4.10 5.90 -1.76
C ALA A 182 -4.15 7.41 -2.08
N GLU A 183 -5.05 7.84 -2.99
CA GLU A 183 -5.30 9.26 -3.29
C GLU A 183 -5.77 10.02 -2.05
N ASP A 184 -6.77 9.48 -1.35
CA ASP A 184 -7.40 10.09 -0.19
C ASP A 184 -6.43 10.20 1.00
N ASP A 185 -5.60 9.18 1.23
CA ASP A 185 -4.62 9.17 2.31
C ASP A 185 -3.44 10.10 2.05
N THR A 186 -3.02 10.25 0.79
CA THR A 186 -1.89 11.12 0.44
C THR A 186 -2.29 12.59 0.29
N GLN A 187 -3.55 12.89 -0.02
CA GLN A 187 -4.03 14.26 -0.28
C GLN A 187 -3.71 15.28 0.83
N PRO A 188 -3.87 14.96 2.14
CA PRO A 188 -3.64 15.91 3.21
C PRO A 188 -2.17 16.31 3.38
N ILE A 189 -1.26 15.42 2.98
CA ILE A 189 0.19 15.55 3.24
C ILE A 189 0.94 15.95 1.96
N TRP A 190 0.71 15.20 0.87
CA TRP A 190 1.43 15.32 -0.40
C TRP A 190 0.47 15.49 -1.58
N LYS A 191 -0.09 16.69 -1.72
CA LYS A 191 -1.05 17.04 -2.78
C LYS A 191 -0.57 16.69 -4.19
N ALA A 192 0.73 16.82 -4.47
CA ALA A 192 1.29 16.48 -5.77
C ALA A 192 1.24 14.96 -6.06
N LEU A 193 1.49 14.13 -5.04
CA LEU A 193 1.43 12.66 -5.16
C LEU A 193 -0.02 12.17 -5.32
N SER A 194 -0.94 12.72 -4.52
CA SER A 194 -2.38 12.49 -4.70
C SER A 194 -2.85 12.89 -6.10
N GLY A 195 -2.33 13.99 -6.65
CA GLY A 195 -2.60 14.40 -8.03
C GLY A 195 -2.15 13.38 -9.08
N ARG A 196 -0.99 12.73 -8.88
CA ARG A 196 -0.50 11.66 -9.76
C ARG A 196 -1.38 10.41 -9.69
N LEU A 197 -1.71 9.95 -8.49
CA LEU A 197 -2.61 8.81 -8.28
C LEU A 197 -3.99 9.03 -8.90
N ARG A 198 -4.53 10.26 -8.81
CA ARG A 198 -5.77 10.65 -9.47
C ARG A 198 -5.67 10.55 -10.99
N VAL A 199 -4.58 11.04 -11.58
CA VAL A 199 -4.35 10.98 -13.03
C VAL A 199 -4.25 9.53 -13.49
N LEU A 200 -3.50 8.69 -12.76
CA LEU A 200 -3.40 7.26 -13.02
C LEU A 200 -4.78 6.61 -13.00
N ARG A 201 -5.56 6.84 -11.93
CA ARG A 201 -6.93 6.29 -11.78
C ARG A 201 -7.89 6.74 -12.88
N ALA A 202 -7.78 7.98 -13.34
CA ALA A 202 -8.62 8.52 -14.42
C ALA A 202 -8.21 8.01 -15.81
N GLY A 203 -7.01 7.43 -15.94
CA GLY A 203 -6.50 6.83 -17.17
C GLY A 203 -6.77 5.33 -17.30
N LEU A 204 -7.33 4.68 -16.27
CA LEU A 204 -7.78 3.28 -16.30
C LEU A 204 -9.03 3.08 -17.16
#